data_AF-A0A6B3EY06-F1
#
_entry.id   AF-A0A6B3EY06-F1
#
_cell.length_a   1.000
_cell.length_b   1.000
_cell.length_c   1.000
_cell.angle_alpha   90.00
_cell.angle_beta   90.00
_cell.angle_gamma   90.00
#
_symmetry.space_group_name_H-M   'P 1'
#
loop_
_entity.id
_entity.type
_entity.pdbx_description
1 polymer ?
#
loop_
_entity_poly.entity_id
_entity_poly.type
_entity_poly.pdbx_seq_one_letter_code
_entity_poly.pdbx_strand_id
1 'polypeptide(L)'
;LTALGPGPRLWERDTAHPEALVLRLGTTERAELPAVPVTVGLREAGSLGLAGPRDRLAGLARSAVAQLAALHSPADLEIVLISTDRARGLEERRREWSWLGWLPHLRPMHGQDCRLLLAYDREQAAARTTELARRLDDGPLGPGWASLDRTTVAEAARHYEGPFTVVIVDGDPGSSALRESTARLASAGAAAGIHLICLAETPAATPTSPVAATYEAACHASIAFRECGAVAMLSGDVATALRLLRTAGGRAAGHGTVATVDAVSAHWAQRFGRALAPLRAEGPSGL
;
A
#
# COMPACT_ATOMS: atom_id res chain seq x y z
N LEU A 1 -6.28 15.35 7.80
CA LEU A 1 -6.02 14.43 8.93
C LEU A 1 -5.78 15.23 10.22
N THR A 2 -6.85 15.63 10.91
CA THR A 2 -6.77 16.38 12.19
C THR A 2 -7.10 15.52 13.43
N ALA A 3 -7.30 14.21 13.26
CA ALA A 3 -7.52 13.29 14.38
C ALA A 3 -6.18 12.65 14.79
N LEU A 4 -5.45 13.30 15.71
CA LEU A 4 -4.25 12.75 16.35
C LEU A 4 -4.52 12.27 17.79
N GLY A 5 -5.79 12.13 18.17
CA GLY A 5 -6.22 11.66 19.48
C GLY A 5 -7.48 10.81 19.37
N PRO A 6 -7.86 10.10 20.44
CA PRO A 6 -9.09 9.32 20.48
C PRO A 6 -10.27 10.27 20.27
N GLY A 7 -10.92 10.14 19.14
CA GLY A 7 -12.08 10.92 18.75
C GLY A 7 -12.95 10.07 17.84
N PRO A 8 -14.22 10.47 17.60
CA PRO A 8 -15.21 9.62 16.94
C PRO A 8 -14.85 9.25 15.49
N ARG A 9 -13.81 9.88 14.92
CA ARG A 9 -13.33 9.63 13.55
C ARG A 9 -12.05 8.80 13.48
N LEU A 10 -11.46 8.46 14.63
CA LEU A 10 -10.36 7.49 14.65
C LEU A 10 -10.96 6.10 14.51
N TRP A 11 -10.44 5.32 13.58
CA TRP A 11 -10.87 3.94 13.32
C TRP A 11 -12.36 3.82 12.97
N GLU A 12 -12.93 4.83 12.32
CA GLU A 12 -14.34 4.88 11.93
C GLU A 12 -14.71 3.91 10.81
N ARG A 13 -13.72 3.30 10.13
CA ARG A 13 -13.92 2.36 9.02
C ARG A 13 -13.57 0.95 9.47
N ASP A 14 -14.58 0.19 9.87
CA ASP A 14 -14.50 -1.25 10.04
C ASP A 14 -14.39 -1.99 8.69
N THR A 15 -14.37 -3.32 8.69
CA THR A 15 -14.24 -4.14 7.47
C THR A 15 -15.46 -4.07 6.54
N ALA A 16 -16.63 -3.73 7.07
CA ALA A 16 -17.89 -3.61 6.33
C ALA A 16 -18.14 -2.19 5.78
N HIS A 17 -17.38 -1.20 6.26
CA HIS A 17 -17.54 0.19 5.85
C HIS A 17 -17.42 0.35 4.31
N PRO A 18 -18.32 1.09 3.64
CA PRO A 18 -18.30 1.24 2.18
C PRO A 18 -16.99 1.81 1.62
N GLU A 19 -16.32 2.66 2.40
CA GLU A 19 -14.99 3.22 2.07
C GLU A 19 -13.80 2.49 2.73
N ALA A 20 -13.99 1.25 3.19
CA ALA A 20 -12.89 0.43 3.71
C ALA A 20 -11.77 0.30 2.67
N LEU A 21 -10.53 0.58 3.09
CA LEU A 21 -9.33 0.65 2.25
C LEU A 21 -9.39 1.63 1.05
N VAL A 22 -10.24 2.66 1.11
CA VAL A 22 -10.20 3.78 0.15
C VAL A 22 -9.17 4.81 0.58
N LEU A 23 -8.18 5.03 -0.28
CA LEU A 23 -7.09 5.99 -0.12
C LEU A 23 -7.36 7.24 -0.94
N ARG A 24 -7.16 8.42 -0.36
CA ARG A 24 -7.06 9.68 -1.10
C ARG A 24 -5.60 9.94 -1.45
N LEU A 25 -5.33 10.17 -2.73
CA LEU A 25 -3.97 10.41 -3.23
C LEU A 25 -3.71 11.88 -3.55
N GLY A 26 -4.77 12.68 -3.70
CA GLY A 26 -4.66 14.07 -4.09
C GLY A 26 -6.01 14.74 -4.33
N THR A 27 -5.96 15.92 -4.96
CA THR A 27 -7.15 16.71 -5.34
C THR A 27 -7.07 17.19 -6.77
N THR A 28 -8.22 17.33 -7.40
CA THR A 28 -8.33 17.84 -8.77
C THR A 28 -9.49 18.82 -8.87
N GLU A 29 -9.44 19.68 -9.87
CA GLU A 29 -10.54 20.60 -10.18
C GLU A 29 -11.49 19.89 -11.15
N ARG A 30 -12.80 19.88 -10.87
CA ARG A 30 -13.81 19.35 -11.81
C ARG A 30 -14.93 20.34 -12.02
N ALA A 31 -14.99 20.90 -13.23
CA ALA A 31 -16.01 21.88 -13.61
C ALA A 31 -16.18 22.97 -12.53
N GLU A 32 -17.31 23.00 -11.82
CA GLU A 32 -17.64 23.99 -10.79
C GLU A 32 -17.25 23.58 -9.37
N LEU A 33 -16.64 22.40 -9.19
CA LEU A 33 -16.24 21.87 -7.88
C LEU A 33 -14.71 21.94 -7.71
N PRO A 34 -14.22 22.81 -6.81
CA PRO A 34 -12.80 22.86 -6.49
C PRO A 34 -12.38 21.73 -5.56
N ALA A 35 -11.10 21.35 -5.64
CA ALA A 35 -10.46 20.40 -4.72
C ALA A 35 -11.19 19.03 -4.54
N VAL A 36 -11.75 18.49 -5.62
CA VAL A 36 -12.40 17.16 -5.61
C VAL A 36 -11.36 16.09 -5.29
N PRO A 37 -11.60 15.20 -4.29
CA PRO A 37 -10.64 14.18 -3.92
C PRO A 37 -10.45 13.16 -5.04
N VAL A 38 -9.19 12.82 -5.33
CA VAL A 38 -8.83 11.70 -6.20
C VAL A 38 -8.49 10.51 -5.32
N THR A 39 -9.31 9.46 -5.42
CA THR A 39 -9.25 8.30 -4.53
C THR A 39 -9.01 7.00 -5.30
N VAL A 40 -8.54 5.99 -4.59
CA VAL A 40 -8.40 4.60 -5.06
C VAL A 40 -8.84 3.65 -3.95
N GLY A 41 -9.74 2.71 -4.26
CA GLY A 41 -10.12 1.63 -3.34
C GLY A 41 -9.23 0.41 -3.55
N LEU A 42 -8.51 -0.04 -2.50
CA LEU A 42 -7.66 -1.23 -2.62
C LEU A 42 -8.47 -2.52 -2.84
N ARG A 43 -9.70 -2.59 -2.30
CA ARG A 43 -10.61 -3.73 -2.54
C ARG A 43 -10.95 -3.90 -4.02
N GLU A 44 -11.09 -2.79 -4.75
CA GLU A 44 -11.37 -2.82 -6.19
C GLU A 44 -10.12 -2.93 -7.06
N ALA A 45 -9.01 -2.34 -6.62
CA ALA A 45 -7.75 -2.33 -7.36
C ALA A 45 -6.90 -3.58 -7.13
N GLY A 46 -7.19 -4.35 -6.08
CA GLY A 46 -6.34 -5.43 -5.58
C GLY A 46 -5.08 -4.88 -4.89
N SER A 47 -4.21 -4.24 -5.66
CA SER A 47 -2.98 -3.61 -5.17
C SER A 47 -2.72 -2.28 -5.87
N LEU A 48 -1.97 -1.39 -5.22
CA LEU A 48 -1.66 -0.04 -5.66
C LEU A 48 -0.16 0.13 -5.90
N GLY A 49 0.23 0.51 -7.12
CA GLY A 49 1.58 0.96 -7.43
C GLY A 49 1.71 2.47 -7.27
N LEU A 50 2.76 2.95 -6.60
CA LEU A 50 3.12 4.36 -6.52
C LEU A 50 4.51 4.54 -7.12
N ALA A 51 4.67 5.46 -8.08
CA ALA A 51 5.96 5.70 -8.71
C ALA A 51 6.32 7.17 -8.84
N GLY A 52 7.62 7.46 -8.81
CA GLY A 52 8.16 8.80 -9.00
C GLY A 52 9.40 9.08 -8.16
N PRO A 53 9.86 10.34 -8.10
CA PRO A 53 11.09 10.69 -7.42
C PRO A 53 11.01 10.42 -5.91
N ARG A 54 12.09 9.87 -5.33
CA ARG A 54 12.14 9.36 -3.95
C ARG A 54 11.49 10.27 -2.91
N ASP A 55 11.94 11.52 -2.84
CA ASP A 55 11.50 12.46 -1.79
C ASP A 55 9.98 12.69 -1.80
N ARG A 56 9.40 12.80 -3.00
CA ARG A 56 7.96 13.00 -3.18
C ARG A 56 7.19 11.69 -3.01
N LEU A 57 7.72 10.59 -3.53
CA LEU A 57 7.15 9.25 -3.41
C LEU A 57 7.01 8.84 -1.94
N ALA A 58 8.06 9.03 -1.14
CA ALA A 58 8.04 8.73 0.28
C ALA A 58 7.00 9.58 1.04
N GLY A 59 6.79 10.84 0.63
CA GLY A 59 5.76 11.71 1.20
C GLY A 59 4.34 11.22 0.92
N LEU A 60 4.06 10.80 -0.30
CA LEU A 60 2.78 10.20 -0.71
C LEU A 60 2.54 8.85 0.00
N ALA A 61 3.55 7.99 0.03
CA ALA A 61 3.45 6.68 0.69
C ALA A 61 3.15 6.82 2.18
N ARG A 62 3.82 7.74 2.89
CA ARG A 62 3.50 8.04 4.30
C ARG A 62 2.08 8.55 4.47
N SER A 63 1.58 9.38 3.56
CA SER A 63 0.20 9.87 3.58
C SER A 63 -0.80 8.72 3.45
N ALA A 64 -0.57 7.80 2.51
CA ALA A 64 -1.42 6.62 2.32
C ALA A 64 -1.43 5.72 3.55
N VAL A 65 -0.27 5.38 4.10
CA VAL A 65 -0.17 4.52 5.29
C VAL A 65 -0.79 5.19 6.52
N ALA A 66 -0.62 6.50 6.70
CA ALA A 66 -1.23 7.23 7.79
C ALA A 66 -2.76 7.28 7.67
N GLN A 67 -3.31 7.41 6.46
CA GLN A 67 -4.76 7.32 6.24
C GLN A 67 -5.29 5.94 6.68
N LEU A 68 -4.63 4.86 6.25
CA LEU A 68 -5.03 3.51 6.61
C LEU A 68 -5.02 3.30 8.14
N ALA A 69 -3.92 3.67 8.80
CA ALA A 69 -3.76 3.51 10.25
C ALA A 69 -4.68 4.42 11.10
N ALA A 70 -5.07 5.58 10.57
CA ALA A 70 -6.00 6.49 11.23
C ALA A 70 -7.46 6.04 11.09
N LEU A 71 -7.80 5.40 9.97
CA LEU A 71 -9.20 5.12 9.61
C LEU A 71 -9.63 3.69 9.94
N HIS A 72 -8.70 2.76 10.15
CA HIS A 72 -9.01 1.36 10.46
C HIS A 72 -8.36 0.94 11.78
N SER A 73 -9.11 0.19 12.60
CA SER A 73 -8.63 -0.39 13.84
C SER A 73 -7.48 -1.37 13.60
N PRO A 74 -6.47 -1.47 14.49
CA PRO A 74 -5.46 -2.53 14.41
C PRO A 74 -6.03 -3.95 14.62
N ALA A 75 -7.31 -4.08 15.01
CA ALA A 75 -8.03 -5.35 15.00
C ALA A 75 -8.50 -5.75 13.58
N ASP A 76 -8.75 -4.76 12.71
CA ASP A 76 -9.32 -4.95 11.37
C ASP A 76 -8.27 -4.81 10.26
N LEU A 77 -7.12 -4.19 10.57
CA LEU A 77 -6.05 -3.92 9.62
C LEU A 77 -4.68 -4.23 10.22
N GLU A 78 -3.97 -5.17 9.59
CA GLU A 78 -2.55 -5.43 9.79
C GLU A 78 -1.71 -4.67 8.74
N ILE A 79 -0.59 -4.08 9.14
CA ILE A 79 0.35 -3.44 8.22
C ILE A 79 1.68 -4.19 8.26
N VAL A 80 2.23 -4.49 7.09
CA VAL A 80 3.53 -5.15 6.93
C VAL A 80 4.44 -4.27 6.08
N LEU A 81 5.69 -4.09 6.47
CA LEU A 81 6.70 -3.42 5.64
C LEU A 81 7.72 -4.42 5.10
N ILE A 82 7.98 -4.36 3.80
CA ILE A 82 9.13 -4.96 3.13
C ILE A 82 9.93 -3.84 2.48
N SER A 83 11.07 -3.51 3.06
CA SER A 83 11.95 -2.43 2.61
C SER A 83 13.38 -2.95 2.58
N THR A 84 13.69 -3.83 1.61
CA THR A 84 14.96 -4.56 1.49
C THR A 84 15.81 -4.15 0.28
N ASP A 85 15.40 -3.08 -0.42
CA ASP A 85 16.11 -2.58 -1.59
C ASP A 85 17.58 -2.30 -1.27
N ARG A 86 18.46 -2.95 -2.04
CA ARG A 86 19.91 -2.88 -1.87
C ARG A 86 20.53 -1.67 -2.55
N ALA A 87 19.80 -1.01 -3.44
CA ALA A 87 20.21 0.29 -3.99
C ALA A 87 20.25 1.37 -2.90
N ARG A 88 19.58 1.14 -1.76
CA ARG A 88 19.43 2.12 -0.67
C ARG A 88 20.02 1.62 0.65
N GLY A 89 20.72 2.51 1.33
CA GLY A 89 21.35 2.22 2.63
C GLY A 89 20.31 1.85 3.69
N LEU A 90 20.66 0.97 4.63
CA LEU A 90 19.76 0.57 5.72
C LEU A 90 19.32 1.77 6.57
N GLU A 91 20.24 2.70 6.85
CA GLU A 91 19.92 3.90 7.62
C GLU A 91 18.90 4.79 6.92
N GLU A 92 19.02 4.95 5.60
CA GLU A 92 18.10 5.73 4.78
C GLU A 92 16.69 5.13 4.82
N ARG A 93 16.59 3.82 4.59
CA ARG A 93 15.33 3.06 4.69
C ARG A 93 14.71 3.17 6.08
N ARG A 94 15.52 3.08 7.15
CA ARG A 94 15.05 3.25 8.54
C ARG A 94 14.61 4.69 8.83
N ARG A 95 15.28 5.71 8.30
CA ARG A 95 14.87 7.12 8.48
C ARG A 95 13.48 7.37 7.93
N GLU A 96 13.13 6.73 6.82
CA GLU A 96 11.81 6.88 6.20
C GLU A 96 10.70 6.12 6.91
N TRP A 97 10.98 4.93 7.43
CA TRP A 97 9.96 4.00 7.91
C TRP A 97 9.97 3.73 9.41
N SER A 98 10.97 4.22 10.17
CA SER A 98 11.04 4.01 11.63
C SER A 98 9.81 4.48 12.39
N TRP A 99 9.06 5.45 11.86
CA TRP A 99 7.80 5.90 12.46
C TRP A 99 6.72 4.80 12.52
N LEU A 100 6.77 3.82 11.61
CA LEU A 100 5.86 2.67 11.62
C LEU A 100 6.03 1.81 12.87
N GLY A 101 7.23 1.80 13.47
CA GLY A 101 7.47 1.04 14.70
C GLY A 101 6.66 1.53 15.90
N TRP A 102 6.00 2.69 15.80
CA TRP A 102 5.08 3.20 16.82
C TRP A 102 3.63 2.73 16.61
N LEU A 103 3.24 2.33 15.40
CA LEU A 103 1.84 2.01 15.10
C LEU A 103 1.43 0.66 15.71
N PRO A 104 0.23 0.54 16.30
CA PRO A 104 -0.27 -0.72 16.81
C PRO A 104 -0.53 -1.75 15.70
N HIS A 105 -0.79 -1.31 14.47
CA HIS A 105 -1.08 -2.14 13.29
C HIS A 105 0.08 -3.04 12.84
N LEU A 106 1.31 -2.74 13.28
CA LEU A 106 2.50 -3.52 12.96
C LEU A 106 2.84 -4.57 14.03
N ARG A 107 1.99 -4.73 15.04
CA ARG A 107 2.17 -5.77 16.07
C ARG A 107 1.64 -7.10 15.52
N PRO A 108 2.41 -8.19 15.64
CA PRO A 108 1.95 -9.50 15.19
C PRO A 108 0.76 -9.98 16.03
N MET A 109 -0.35 -10.30 15.38
CA MET A 109 -1.59 -10.79 16.00
C MET A 109 -1.92 -12.24 15.60
N HIS A 110 -1.18 -12.80 14.64
CA HIS A 110 -1.48 -14.07 13.99
C HIS A 110 -0.39 -15.13 14.26
N GLY A 111 0.28 -15.04 15.42
CA GLY A 111 1.33 -15.98 15.83
C GLY A 111 2.66 -15.84 15.10
N GLN A 112 2.92 -14.69 14.46
CA GLN A 112 4.17 -14.48 13.75
C GLN A 112 5.35 -14.32 14.72
N ASP A 113 6.47 -15.00 14.45
CA ASP A 113 7.66 -14.96 15.30
C ASP A 113 8.51 -13.71 15.04
N CYS A 114 8.02 -12.56 15.52
CA CYS A 114 8.71 -11.27 15.44
C CYS A 114 8.17 -10.31 16.50
N ARG A 115 8.81 -9.15 16.67
CA ARG A 115 8.28 -8.08 17.54
C ARG A 115 7.40 -7.09 16.78
N LEU A 116 7.72 -6.87 15.52
CA LEU A 116 7.03 -5.97 14.60
C LEU A 116 7.09 -6.57 13.20
N LEU A 117 6.05 -6.31 12.41
CA LEU A 117 5.90 -6.72 11.02
C LEU A 117 6.72 -5.85 10.07
N LEU A 118 8.01 -5.72 10.37
CA LEU A 118 8.98 -4.92 9.62
C LEU A 118 10.06 -5.84 9.04
N ALA A 119 10.35 -5.68 7.74
CA ALA A 119 11.46 -6.34 7.09
C ALA A 119 12.42 -5.34 6.45
N TYR A 120 13.61 -5.22 7.02
CA TYR A 120 14.73 -4.43 6.50
C TYR A 120 15.88 -5.28 5.95
N ASP A 121 15.82 -6.60 6.16
CA ASP A 121 16.74 -7.58 5.60
C ASP A 121 16.00 -8.74 4.92
N ARG A 122 16.77 -9.58 4.23
CA ARG A 122 16.26 -10.68 3.41
C ARG A 122 15.55 -11.75 4.25
N GLU A 123 16.04 -12.03 5.44
CA GLU A 123 15.49 -13.08 6.30
C GLU A 123 14.11 -12.67 6.82
N GLN A 124 14.01 -11.43 7.32
CA GLN A 124 12.74 -10.84 7.71
C GLN A 124 11.74 -10.80 6.54
N ALA A 125 12.19 -10.38 5.35
CA ALA A 125 11.34 -10.33 4.17
C ALA A 125 10.83 -11.73 3.78
N ALA A 126 11.71 -12.74 3.82
CA ALA A 126 11.33 -14.12 3.54
C ALA A 126 10.27 -14.59 4.52
N ALA A 127 10.50 -14.42 5.83
CA ALA A 127 9.53 -14.77 6.86
C ALA A 127 8.15 -14.11 6.62
N ARG A 128 8.12 -12.80 6.35
CA ARG A 128 6.87 -12.07 6.07
C ARG A 128 6.16 -12.60 4.82
N THR A 129 6.90 -12.80 3.73
CA THR A 129 6.30 -13.28 2.48
C THR A 129 5.81 -14.72 2.60
N THR A 130 6.51 -15.60 3.33
CA THR A 130 6.09 -16.99 3.55
C THR A 130 4.80 -17.06 4.37
N GLU A 131 4.68 -16.26 5.42
CA GLU A 131 3.45 -16.20 6.22
C GLU A 131 2.25 -15.72 5.40
N LEU A 132 2.45 -14.67 4.59
CA LEU A 132 1.40 -14.12 3.72
C LEU A 132 1.02 -15.09 2.60
N ALA A 133 2.00 -15.79 2.01
CA ALA A 133 1.75 -16.83 1.02
C ALA A 133 0.93 -17.96 1.62
N ARG A 134 1.25 -18.42 2.84
CA ARG A 134 0.46 -19.43 3.54
C ARG A 134 -0.98 -18.98 3.76
N ARG A 135 -1.22 -17.73 4.16
CA ARG A 135 -2.58 -17.18 4.30
C ARG A 135 -3.35 -17.16 2.98
N LEU A 136 -2.67 -16.87 1.88
CA LEU A 136 -3.27 -16.91 0.54
C LEU A 136 -3.64 -18.35 0.16
N ASP A 137 -2.75 -19.31 0.42
CA ASP A 137 -2.97 -20.73 0.15
C ASP A 137 -4.08 -21.35 1.03
N ASP A 138 -4.20 -20.89 2.28
CA ASP A 138 -5.29 -21.27 3.22
C ASP A 138 -6.60 -20.51 2.95
N GLY A 139 -6.58 -19.56 2.00
CA GLY A 139 -7.71 -18.70 1.66
C GLY A 139 -8.78 -19.39 0.80
N PRO A 140 -9.84 -18.65 0.40
CA PRO A 140 -10.99 -19.21 -0.33
C PRO A 140 -10.66 -19.90 -1.66
N LEU A 141 -9.55 -19.50 -2.30
CA LEU A 141 -9.11 -20.07 -3.57
C LEU A 141 -8.27 -21.35 -3.39
N GLY A 142 -7.81 -21.64 -2.18
CA GLY A 142 -6.89 -22.74 -1.88
C GLY A 142 -5.52 -22.60 -2.57
N PRO A 143 -4.63 -23.60 -2.45
CA PRO A 143 -3.27 -23.54 -3.02
C PRO A 143 -3.23 -23.57 -4.55
N GLY A 144 -4.36 -23.87 -5.20
CA GLY A 144 -4.51 -23.89 -6.66
C GLY A 144 -4.72 -22.51 -7.29
N TRP A 145 -4.76 -21.43 -6.49
CA TRP A 145 -5.08 -20.08 -6.97
C TRP A 145 -4.19 -19.62 -8.14
N ALA A 146 -2.94 -20.10 -8.21
CA ALA A 146 -1.97 -19.70 -9.22
C ALA A 146 -2.33 -20.12 -10.66
N SER A 147 -3.21 -21.11 -10.85
CA SER A 147 -3.72 -21.52 -12.16
C SER A 147 -5.04 -20.85 -12.55
N LEU A 148 -5.65 -20.10 -11.64
CA LEU A 148 -6.93 -19.43 -11.87
C LEU A 148 -6.75 -18.16 -12.70
N ASP A 149 -7.80 -17.80 -13.43
CA ASP A 149 -7.83 -16.53 -14.14
C ASP A 149 -8.04 -15.33 -13.19
N ARG A 150 -7.71 -14.13 -13.70
CA ARG A 150 -7.81 -12.89 -12.94
C ARG A 150 -9.25 -12.53 -12.56
N THR A 151 -10.23 -12.97 -13.33
CA THR A 151 -11.66 -12.73 -13.06
C THR A 151 -12.12 -13.48 -11.82
N THR A 152 -11.74 -14.75 -11.69
CA THR A 152 -12.03 -15.59 -10.52
C THR A 152 -11.37 -15.03 -9.26
N VAL A 153 -10.11 -14.60 -9.36
CA VAL A 153 -9.40 -13.94 -8.26
C VAL A 153 -10.09 -12.65 -7.84
N ALA A 154 -10.52 -11.82 -8.79
CA ALA A 154 -11.23 -10.58 -8.51
C ALA A 154 -12.61 -10.81 -7.89
N GLU A 155 -13.31 -11.87 -8.29
CA GLU A 155 -14.59 -12.27 -7.68
C GLU A 155 -14.39 -12.72 -6.24
N ALA A 156 -13.41 -13.57 -5.94
CA ALA A 156 -13.09 -13.95 -4.58
C ALA A 156 -12.72 -12.74 -3.71
N ALA A 157 -11.92 -11.80 -4.24
CA ALA A 157 -11.55 -10.57 -3.54
C ALA A 157 -12.77 -9.70 -3.16
N ARG A 158 -13.80 -9.63 -4.02
CA ARG A 158 -15.04 -8.87 -3.73
C ARG A 158 -15.85 -9.44 -2.56
N HIS A 159 -15.77 -10.75 -2.35
CA HIS A 159 -16.50 -11.45 -1.29
C HIS A 159 -15.68 -11.60 -0.01
N TYR A 160 -14.44 -11.09 0.05
CA TYR A 160 -13.65 -11.12 1.26
C TYR A 160 -14.18 -10.12 2.30
N GLU A 161 -14.55 -10.62 3.47
CA GLU A 161 -15.13 -9.85 4.59
C GLU A 161 -14.24 -9.84 5.86
N GLY A 162 -13.10 -10.54 5.82
CA GLY A 162 -12.19 -10.67 6.96
C GLY A 162 -11.33 -9.43 7.25
N PRO A 163 -10.45 -9.50 8.28
CA PRO A 163 -9.47 -8.45 8.53
C PRO A 163 -8.50 -8.32 7.36
N PHE A 164 -8.11 -7.10 7.05
CA PHE A 164 -7.25 -6.82 5.91
C PHE A 164 -5.77 -6.80 6.33
N THR A 165 -4.90 -7.11 5.39
CA THR A 165 -3.46 -6.89 5.52
C THR A 165 -2.98 -5.99 4.39
N VAL A 166 -2.36 -4.86 4.72
CA VAL A 166 -1.69 -3.99 3.73
C VAL A 166 -0.19 -4.16 3.82
N VAL A 167 0.43 -4.58 2.73
CA VAL A 167 1.87 -4.82 2.62
C VAL A 167 2.50 -3.69 1.82
N ILE A 168 3.40 -2.94 2.44
CA ILE A 168 4.18 -1.89 1.79
C ILE A 168 5.45 -2.55 1.26
N VAL A 169 5.63 -2.57 -0.06
CA VAL A 169 6.86 -3.04 -0.71
C VAL A 169 7.62 -1.82 -1.22
N ASP A 170 8.65 -1.40 -0.49
CA ASP A 170 9.47 -0.24 -0.83
C ASP A 170 10.70 -0.64 -1.65
N GLY A 171 10.59 -0.49 -2.98
CA GLY A 171 11.65 -0.83 -3.93
C GLY A 171 11.74 -2.32 -4.23
N ASP A 172 12.93 -2.77 -4.66
CA ASP A 172 13.18 -4.17 -4.98
C ASP A 172 13.33 -5.03 -3.71
N PRO A 173 12.49 -6.07 -3.50
CA PRO A 173 12.58 -6.90 -2.31
C PRO A 173 13.83 -7.81 -2.27
N GLY A 174 14.57 -7.93 -3.39
CA GLY A 174 15.92 -8.47 -3.40
C GLY A 174 16.09 -9.78 -4.18
N SER A 175 15.89 -10.95 -3.54
CA SER A 175 16.09 -12.24 -4.24
C SER A 175 14.98 -12.51 -5.27
N SER A 176 15.24 -13.38 -6.24
CA SER A 176 14.22 -13.82 -7.21
C SER A 176 12.97 -14.37 -6.53
N ALA A 177 13.15 -15.23 -5.52
CA ALA A 177 12.06 -15.80 -4.74
C ALA A 177 11.20 -14.73 -4.05
N LEU A 178 11.82 -13.66 -3.51
CA LEU A 178 11.09 -12.55 -2.89
C LEU A 178 10.34 -11.70 -3.93
N ARG A 179 10.96 -11.44 -5.09
CA ARG A 179 10.30 -10.73 -6.20
C ARG A 179 9.10 -11.51 -6.72
N GLU A 180 9.24 -12.82 -6.87
CA GLU A 180 8.16 -13.70 -7.28
C GLU A 180 7.04 -13.75 -6.23
N SER A 181 7.38 -13.92 -4.95
CA SER A 181 6.40 -13.98 -3.86
C SER A 181 5.61 -12.68 -3.73
N THR A 182 6.28 -11.53 -3.80
CA THR A 182 5.61 -10.22 -3.75
C THR A 182 4.75 -9.96 -5.00
N ALA A 183 5.17 -10.40 -6.19
CA ALA A 183 4.34 -10.31 -7.40
C ALA A 183 3.08 -11.19 -7.31
N ARG A 184 3.22 -12.42 -6.81
CA ARG A 184 2.11 -13.34 -6.53
C ARG A 184 1.10 -12.72 -5.56
N LEU A 185 1.58 -12.16 -4.45
CA LEU A 185 0.74 -11.46 -3.48
C LEU A 185 0.07 -10.21 -4.08
N ALA A 186 0.77 -9.42 -4.90
CA ALA A 186 0.17 -8.24 -5.55
C ALA A 186 -0.98 -8.62 -6.50
N SER A 187 -0.83 -9.73 -7.21
CA SER A 187 -1.77 -10.23 -8.21
C SER A 187 -3.01 -10.89 -7.59
N ALA A 188 -2.81 -11.74 -6.58
CA ALA A 188 -3.88 -12.60 -6.04
C ALA A 188 -4.19 -12.42 -4.55
N GLY A 189 -3.35 -11.69 -3.82
CA GLY A 189 -3.48 -11.52 -2.36
C GLY A 189 -4.83 -10.98 -1.92
N ALA A 190 -5.47 -10.15 -2.76
CA ALA A 190 -6.76 -9.54 -2.44
C ALA A 190 -7.88 -10.57 -2.22
N ALA A 191 -7.77 -11.77 -2.82
CA ALA A 191 -8.69 -12.88 -2.58
C ALA A 191 -8.63 -13.41 -1.13
N ALA A 192 -7.55 -13.12 -0.41
CA ALA A 192 -7.34 -13.43 1.00
C ALA A 192 -7.21 -12.15 1.86
N GLY A 193 -7.67 -11.00 1.37
CA GLY A 193 -7.61 -9.72 2.09
C GLY A 193 -6.23 -9.07 2.16
N ILE A 194 -5.26 -9.55 1.37
CA ILE A 194 -3.88 -9.04 1.33
C ILE A 194 -3.74 -8.06 0.16
N HIS A 195 -3.48 -6.80 0.46
CA HIS A 195 -3.34 -5.74 -0.52
C HIS A 195 -1.92 -5.18 -0.49
N LEU A 196 -1.30 -4.96 -1.66
CA LEU A 196 0.04 -4.38 -1.72
C LEU A 196 -0.01 -2.89 -2.06
N ILE A 197 0.90 -2.13 -1.44
CA ILE A 197 1.31 -0.79 -1.89
C ILE A 197 2.77 -0.89 -2.33
N CYS A 198 3.01 -0.96 -3.64
CA CYS A 198 4.34 -1.11 -4.22
C CYS A 198 4.92 0.25 -4.60
N LEU A 199 6.10 0.59 -4.06
CA LEU A 199 6.80 1.82 -4.37
C LEU A 199 7.91 1.55 -5.38
N ALA A 200 7.92 2.29 -6.49
CA ALA A 200 8.96 2.22 -7.50
C ALA A 200 9.57 3.61 -7.72
N GLU A 201 10.85 3.75 -7.39
CA GLU A 201 11.57 5.00 -7.64
C GLU A 201 11.84 5.17 -9.13
N THR A 202 11.36 6.29 -9.69
CA THR A 202 11.52 6.64 -11.09
C THR A 202 11.65 8.16 -11.24
N PRO A 203 12.18 8.67 -12.36
CA PRO A 203 11.98 10.07 -12.71
C PRO A 203 10.48 10.41 -12.79
N ALA A 204 10.12 11.66 -12.48
CA ALA A 204 8.75 12.13 -12.66
C ALA A 204 8.34 12.03 -14.14
N ALA A 205 7.06 11.75 -14.39
CA ALA A 205 6.54 11.84 -15.75
C ALA A 205 6.51 13.32 -16.20
N THR A 206 7.12 13.61 -17.34
CA THR A 206 7.23 14.94 -17.94
C THR A 206 6.83 14.87 -19.43
N PRO A 207 6.68 16.00 -20.14
CA PRO A 207 6.51 15.96 -21.59
C PRO A 207 7.65 15.23 -22.32
N THR A 208 8.87 15.27 -21.78
CA THR A 208 10.07 14.60 -22.34
C THR A 208 10.24 13.15 -21.88
N SER A 209 9.62 12.77 -20.76
CA SER A 209 9.55 11.39 -20.25
C SER A 209 8.08 11.03 -20.01
N PRO A 210 7.35 10.59 -21.05
CA PRO A 210 5.91 10.39 -20.98
C PRO A 210 5.52 9.35 -19.93
N VAL A 211 4.27 9.44 -19.48
CA VAL A 211 3.64 8.55 -18.49
C VAL A 211 3.88 7.06 -18.78
N ALA A 212 3.85 6.64 -20.05
CA ALA A 212 4.11 5.26 -20.45
C ALA A 212 5.56 4.82 -20.16
N ALA A 213 6.54 5.69 -20.42
CA ALA A 213 7.95 5.40 -20.13
C ALA A 213 8.21 5.32 -18.62
N THR A 214 7.61 6.23 -17.83
CA THR A 214 7.67 6.16 -16.35
C THR A 214 7.02 4.87 -15.83
N TYR A 215 5.90 4.44 -16.42
CA TYR A 215 5.24 3.18 -16.07
C TYR A 215 6.11 1.96 -16.36
N GLU A 216 6.75 1.92 -17.53
CA GLU A 216 7.66 0.83 -17.91
C GLU A 216 8.89 0.79 -17.00
N ALA A 217 9.49 1.94 -16.68
CA ALA A 217 10.59 2.04 -15.73
C ALA A 217 10.19 1.52 -14.33
N ALA A 218 8.98 1.88 -13.86
CA ALA A 218 8.47 1.39 -12.59
C ALA A 218 8.23 -0.13 -12.59
N CYS A 219 7.68 -0.68 -13.68
CA CYS A 219 7.52 -2.13 -13.85
C CYS A 219 8.86 -2.87 -13.90
N HIS A 220 9.91 -2.23 -14.42
CA HIS A 220 11.26 -2.80 -14.44
C HIS A 220 11.87 -2.81 -13.04
N ALA A 221 11.66 -1.75 -12.25
CA ALA A 221 12.15 -1.65 -10.87
C ALA A 221 11.45 -2.62 -9.91
N SER A 222 10.17 -2.95 -10.14
CA SER A 222 9.40 -3.84 -9.27
C SER A 222 8.38 -4.68 -10.04
N ILE A 223 8.54 -6.02 -9.97
CA ILE A 223 7.58 -6.96 -10.59
C ILE A 223 6.21 -6.85 -9.90
N ALA A 224 6.17 -6.67 -8.58
CA ALA A 224 4.93 -6.50 -7.85
C ALA A 224 4.18 -5.22 -8.27
N PHE A 225 4.89 -4.15 -8.63
CA PHE A 225 4.28 -2.94 -9.20
C PHE A 225 3.52 -3.23 -10.50
N ARG A 226 4.06 -4.09 -11.37
CA ARG A 226 3.39 -4.47 -12.64
C ARG A 226 2.06 -5.18 -12.40
N GLU A 227 1.93 -5.94 -11.31
CA GLU A 227 0.71 -6.68 -10.97
C GLU A 227 -0.35 -5.81 -10.28
N CYS A 228 -0.04 -4.57 -9.90
CA CYS A 228 -0.99 -3.67 -9.25
C CYS A 228 -2.11 -3.25 -10.21
N GLY A 229 -3.38 -3.45 -9.82
CA GLY A 229 -4.57 -3.10 -10.62
C GLY A 229 -4.89 -1.60 -10.70
N ALA A 230 -4.20 -0.78 -9.90
CA ALA A 230 -4.13 0.67 -10.06
C ALA A 230 -2.71 1.17 -9.83
N VAL A 231 -2.32 2.24 -10.53
CA VAL A 231 -1.03 2.90 -10.36
C VAL A 231 -1.18 4.42 -10.32
N ALA A 232 -0.47 5.07 -9.41
CA ALA A 232 -0.33 6.52 -9.37
C ALA A 232 1.12 6.91 -9.62
N MET A 233 1.34 7.71 -10.66
CA MET A 233 2.67 8.17 -11.05
C MET A 233 2.79 9.67 -10.81
N LEU A 234 3.83 10.08 -10.08
CA LEU A 234 4.17 11.48 -9.90
C LEU A 234 4.64 12.07 -11.22
N SER A 235 4.23 13.31 -11.47
CA SER A 235 4.40 13.99 -12.73
C SER A 235 4.63 15.49 -12.56
N GLY A 236 5.11 16.13 -13.62
CA GLY A 236 5.54 17.52 -13.62
C GLY A 236 6.96 17.70 -13.09
N ASP A 237 7.57 18.84 -13.42
CA ASP A 237 9.00 19.09 -13.20
C ASP A 237 9.41 19.04 -11.71
N VAL A 238 8.48 19.36 -10.81
CA VAL A 238 8.66 19.32 -9.35
C VAL A 238 7.96 18.14 -8.67
N ALA A 239 7.35 17.24 -9.46
CA ALA A 239 6.64 16.05 -9.00
C ALA A 239 5.54 16.32 -7.95
N THR A 240 4.79 17.42 -8.13
CA THR A 240 3.65 17.80 -7.27
C THR A 240 2.29 17.45 -7.87
N ALA A 241 2.26 16.99 -9.12
CA ALA A 241 1.08 16.38 -9.72
C ALA A 241 1.22 14.86 -9.69
N LEU A 242 0.11 14.15 -9.72
CA LEU A 242 0.05 12.70 -9.93
C LEU A 242 -0.93 12.38 -11.04
N ARG A 243 -0.71 11.25 -11.71
CA ARG A 243 -1.66 10.64 -12.62
C ARG A 243 -2.04 9.26 -12.11
N LEU A 244 -3.31 9.08 -11.76
CA LEU A 244 -3.89 7.81 -11.33
C LEU A 244 -4.49 7.06 -12.53
N LEU A 245 -4.10 5.81 -12.71
CA LEU A 245 -4.51 4.93 -13.81
C LEU A 245 -4.98 3.60 -13.26
N ARG A 246 -5.98 2.99 -13.90
CA ARG A 246 -6.26 1.55 -13.73
C ARG A 246 -5.31 0.76 -14.62
N THR A 247 -5.00 -0.46 -14.24
CA THR A 247 -4.22 -1.36 -15.10
C THR A 247 -5.03 -2.62 -15.38
N ALA A 248 -4.74 -3.26 -16.51
CA ALA A 248 -5.24 -4.57 -16.86
C ALA A 248 -4.11 -5.37 -17.50
N GLY A 249 -3.74 -6.52 -16.90
CA GLY A 249 -2.67 -7.37 -17.44
C GLY A 249 -1.30 -6.69 -17.49
N GLY A 250 -0.98 -5.80 -16.54
CA GLY A 250 0.29 -5.06 -16.53
C GLY A 250 0.39 -3.98 -17.62
N ARG A 251 -0.74 -3.50 -18.12
CA ARG A 251 -0.84 -2.36 -19.05
C ARG A 251 -1.72 -1.28 -18.45
N ALA A 252 -1.29 -0.01 -18.55
CA ALA A 252 -2.11 1.13 -18.14
C ALA A 252 -3.35 1.24 -19.05
N ALA A 253 -4.52 1.48 -18.45
CA ALA A 253 -5.79 1.64 -19.14
C ALA A 253 -6.27 3.10 -19.07
N GLY A 254 -6.59 3.65 -20.24
CA GLY A 254 -7.13 5.01 -20.39
C GLY A 254 -6.12 6.13 -20.11
N HIS A 255 -6.62 7.36 -20.05
CA HIS A 255 -5.80 8.58 -19.88
C HIS A 255 -5.48 8.89 -18.40
N GLY A 256 -6.19 8.24 -17.47
CA GLY A 256 -6.05 8.44 -16.03
C GLY A 256 -6.61 9.78 -15.53
N THR A 257 -6.62 9.93 -14.22
CA THR A 257 -7.04 11.18 -13.55
C THR A 257 -5.80 11.92 -13.06
N VAL A 258 -5.70 13.20 -13.41
CA VAL A 258 -4.63 14.09 -12.91
C VAL A 258 -5.07 14.75 -11.62
N ALA A 259 -4.19 14.81 -10.64
CA ALA A 259 -4.43 15.46 -9.35
C ALA A 259 -3.17 16.15 -8.83
N THR A 260 -3.34 17.16 -7.98
CA THR A 260 -2.30 17.66 -7.08
C THR A 260 -2.10 16.65 -5.96
N VAL A 261 -0.87 16.22 -5.69
CA VAL A 261 -0.55 15.12 -4.76
C VAL A 261 -0.71 15.51 -3.29
N ASP A 262 -1.29 14.60 -2.50
CA ASP A 262 -1.24 14.66 -1.04
C ASP A 262 0.07 14.01 -0.55
N ALA A 263 0.84 14.72 0.26
CA ALA A 263 2.09 14.20 0.82
C ALA A 263 2.33 14.73 2.23
N VAL A 264 2.99 13.92 3.06
CA VAL A 264 3.36 14.31 4.44
C VAL A 264 4.86 14.16 4.70
N SER A 265 5.39 15.04 5.55
CA SER A 265 6.80 15.00 5.95
C SER A 265 7.08 13.82 6.89
N ALA A 266 8.35 13.42 6.97
CA ALA A 266 8.78 12.40 7.92
C ALA A 266 8.53 12.84 9.39
N HIS A 267 8.74 14.12 9.70
CA HIS A 267 8.48 14.65 11.04
C HIS A 267 6.99 14.58 11.42
N TRP A 268 6.10 14.88 10.48
CA TRP A 268 4.66 14.72 10.68
C TRP A 268 4.31 13.26 10.96
N ALA A 269 4.83 12.32 10.17
CA ALA A 269 4.58 10.89 10.34
C ALA A 269 5.13 10.33 11.67
N GLN A 270 6.29 10.81 12.12
CA GLN A 270 6.82 10.48 13.46
C GLN A 270 5.90 10.94 14.58
N ARG A 271 5.39 12.19 14.51
CA ARG A 271 4.42 12.70 15.48
C ARG A 271 3.12 11.89 15.45
N PHE A 272 2.62 11.58 14.25
CA PHE A 272 1.44 10.76 14.04
C PHE A 272 1.60 9.37 14.67
N GLY A 273 2.68 8.65 14.35
CA GLY A 273 2.94 7.32 14.89
C GLY A 273 3.00 7.31 16.42
N ARG A 274 3.70 8.28 17.02
CA ARG A 274 3.78 8.42 18.49
C ARG A 274 2.43 8.72 19.14
N ALA A 275 1.55 9.46 18.46
CA ALA A 275 0.21 9.76 18.96
C ALA A 275 -0.70 8.52 18.96
N LEU A 276 -0.54 7.61 17.99
CA LEU A 276 -1.28 6.34 17.92
C LEU A 276 -0.71 5.23 18.81
N ALA A 277 0.58 5.26 19.14
CA ALA A 277 1.26 4.23 19.93
C ALA A 277 0.58 3.79 21.24
N PRO A 278 0.03 4.70 22.08
CA PRO A 278 -0.64 4.31 23.32
C PRO A 278 -2.03 3.71 23.09
N LEU A 279 -2.61 3.90 21.90
CA LEU A 279 -3.97 3.48 21.62
C LEU A 279 -4.05 1.95 21.45
N ARG A 280 -5.21 1.41 21.78
CA ARG A 280 -5.57 0.01 21.65
C ARG A 280 -6.95 -0.04 21.02
N ALA A 281 -7.15 -0.95 20.07
CA ALA A 281 -8.51 -1.33 19.71
C ALA A 281 -9.19 -1.82 20.98
N GLU A 282 -10.38 -1.31 21.29
CA GLU A 282 -11.22 -2.00 22.27
C GLU A 282 -11.43 -3.41 21.70
N GLY A 283 -11.15 -4.44 22.52
CA GLY A 283 -11.48 -5.81 22.13
C GLY A 283 -12.99 -5.90 21.85
N PRO A 284 -13.45 -6.94 21.12
CA PRO A 284 -14.88 -7.14 20.95
C PRO A 284 -15.53 -7.07 22.33
N SER A 285 -16.45 -6.13 22.50
CA SER A 285 -17.20 -5.95 23.74
C SER A 285 -17.88 -7.29 23.99
N GLY A 286 -17.36 -8.06 24.94
CA GLY A 286 -17.95 -9.33 25.31
C GLY A 286 -19.39 -9.08 25.74
N LEU A 287 -20.32 -9.68 25.01
CA LEU A 287 -21.65 -10.04 25.46
C LEU A 287 -21.86 -11.51 25.11
#